data_AF-A0A494RDN4-F1
#
_entry.id   AF-A0A494RDN4-F1
#
_cell.length_a   1.000
_cell.length_b   1.000
_cell.length_c   1.000
_cell.angle_alpha   90.00
_cell.angle_beta   90.00
_cell.angle_gamma   90.00
#
_symmetry.space_group_name_H-M   'P 1'
#
loop_
_entity.id
_entity.type
_entity.pdbx_description
1 polymer ?
#
loop_
_entity_poly.entity_id
_entity_poly.type
_entity_poly.pdbx_seq_one_letter_code
_entity_poly.pdbx_strand_id
1 'polypeptide(L)' 'MARVISKEGELERFKATRVTALYRLDLIEKGAQLTYEDGTPVDMASEKQRLKDQVADMDRRIARLEAAGEA' A
#
# COMPACT_ATOMS: atom_id res chain seq x y z
N MET A 1 26.95 0.86 -4.17
CA MET A 1 26.49 -0.54 -4.06
C MET A 1 24.98 -0.55 -4.28
N ALA A 2 24.51 -0.82 -5.49
CA ALA A 2 23.07 -0.97 -5.74
C ALA A 2 22.60 -2.27 -5.07
N ARG A 3 21.60 -2.19 -4.18
CA ARG A 3 21.04 -3.37 -3.52
C ARG A 3 20.36 -4.22 -4.59
N VAL A 4 20.91 -5.40 -4.86
CA VAL A 4 20.23 -6.39 -5.71
C VAL A 4 18.97 -6.82 -4.97
N ILE A 5 17.82 -6.45 -5.53
CA ILE A 5 16.52 -6.84 -5.03
C ILE A 5 16.17 -8.17 -5.72
N SER A 6 16.05 -9.24 -4.95
CA SER A 6 15.48 -10.49 -5.46
C SER A 6 13.96 -10.35 -5.64
N LYS A 7 13.38 -11.15 -6.55
CA LYS A 7 11.93 -11.20 -6.77
C LYS A 7 11.15 -11.53 -5.49
N GLU A 8 11.65 -12.48 -4.70
CA GLU A 8 11.09 -12.82 -3.39
C GLU A 8 11.11 -11.62 -2.44
N GLY A 9 12.23 -10.91 -2.37
CA GLY A 9 12.33 -9.70 -1.56
C GLY A 9 11.39 -8.59 -2.04
N GLU A 10 11.11 -8.51 -3.34
CA GLU A 10 10.13 -7.58 -3.90
C GLU A 10 8.68 -7.95 -3.58
N LEU A 11 8.35 -9.24 -3.69
CA LEU A 11 7.04 -9.78 -3.32
C LEU A 11 6.71 -9.46 -1.86
N GLU A 12 7.65 -9.74 -0.95
CA GLU A 12 7.46 -9.46 0.49
C GLU A 12 7.27 -7.96 0.77
N ARG A 13 8.00 -7.09 0.05
CA ARG A 13 7.81 -5.64 0.19
C ARG A 13 6.43 -5.17 -0.30
N PHE A 14 5.92 -5.71 -1.40
CA PHE A 14 4.57 -5.38 -1.86
C PHE A 14 3.50 -5.91 -0.91
N LYS A 15 3.65 -7.13 -0.37
CA LYS A 15 2.75 -7.66 0.67
C LYS A 15 2.73 -6.78 1.91
N ALA A 16 3.89 -6.38 2.44
CA ALA A 16 3.98 -5.50 3.60
C ALA A 16 3.35 -4.12 3.35
N THR A 17 3.60 -3.54 2.17
CA THR A 17 3.02 -2.25 1.76
C THR A 17 1.50 -2.34 1.67
N ARG A 18 0.97 -3.40 1.06
CA ARG A 18 -0.46 -3.65 0.95
C ARG A 18 -1.14 -3.76 2.32
N VAL A 19 -0.56 -4.54 3.25
CA VAL A 19 -1.10 -4.69 4.61
C VAL A 19 -1.17 -3.34 5.33
N THR A 20 -0.13 -2.53 5.18
CA THR A 20 -0.10 -1.19 5.78
C THR A 20 -1.17 -0.27 5.17
N ALA A 21 -1.40 -0.30 3.86
CA ALA A 21 -2.45 0.48 3.21
C ALA A 21 -3.85 0.04 3.66
N LEU A 22 -4.09 -1.26 3.81
CA LEU A 22 -5.35 -1.81 4.35
C LEU A 22 -5.57 -1.39 5.80
N TYR A 23 -4.53 -1.43 6.63
CA TYR A 23 -4.62 -0.96 8.02
C TYR A 23 -5.00 0.52 8.10
N ARG A 24 -4.40 1.36 7.24
CA ARG A 24 -4.77 2.78 7.16
C ARG A 24 -6.22 2.99 6.70
N LEU A 25 -6.69 2.22 5.72
CA LEU A 25 -8.09 2.25 5.30
C LEU A 25 -9.04 1.93 6.45
N ASP A 26 -8.75 0.88 7.22
CA ASP A 26 -9.53 0.48 8.39
C ASP A 26 -9.57 1.59 9.46
N LEU A 27 -8.44 2.25 9.72
CA LEU A 27 -8.40 3.39 10.64
C LEU A 27 -9.27 4.56 10.15
N ILE A 28 -9.22 4.89 8.86
CA ILE A 28 -10.07 5.94 8.27
C ILE A 28 -11.54 5.56 8.38
N GLU A 29 -11.88 4.29 8.16
CA GLU A 29 -13.26 3.80 8.32
C GLU A 29 -13.75 3.87 9.77
N LYS A 30 -12.84 3.76 10.74
CA LYS A 30 -13.09 3.98 12.16
C LYS A 30 -13.11 5.46 12.57
N GLY A 31 -12.95 6.38 11.63
CA GLY A 31 -13.06 7.83 11.85
C GLY A 31 -11.74 8.54 12.14
N ALA A 32 -10.58 7.90 11.90
CA ALA A 32 -9.29 8.58 12.00
C ALA A 32 -9.24 9.80 11.08
N GLN A 33 -8.66 10.89 11.60
CA GLN A 33 -8.41 12.13 10.86
C GLN A 33 -6.91 12.33 10.68
N LEU A 34 -6.53 12.90 9.54
CA LEU A 34 -5.15 13.23 9.24
C LEU A 34 -5.01 14.73 9.00
N THR A 35 -3.87 15.27 9.42
CA THR A 35 -3.45 16.62 9.12
C THR A 35 -2.06 16.58 8.49
N TYR A 36 -1.76 17.55 7.62
CA TYR A 36 -0.40 17.83 7.22
C TYR A 36 0.41 18.38 8.40
N GLU A 37 1.72 18.53 8.22
CA GLU A 37 2.63 19.01 9.28
C GLU A 37 2.29 20.43 9.75
N ASP A 38 1.68 21.25 8.89
CA ASP A 38 1.21 22.61 9.20
C ASP A 38 -0.17 22.63 9.90
N GLY A 39 -0.77 21.47 10.16
CA GLY A 39 -2.10 21.34 10.77
C GLY A 39 -3.26 21.42 9.78
N THR A 40 -3.02 21.64 8.49
CA THR A 40 -4.07 21.65 7.47
C THR A 40 -4.73 20.27 7.40
N PRO A 41 -6.07 20.15 7.42
CA PRO A 41 -6.75 18.86 7.35
C PRO A 41 -6.58 18.21 5.98
N VAL A 42 -6.39 16.90 5.97
CA VAL A 42 -6.39 16.09 4.75
C VAL A 42 -7.83 15.84 4.31
N ASP A 43 -8.09 15.89 3.01
CA ASP A 43 -9.35 15.38 2.46
C ASP A 43 -9.39 13.86 2.59
N MET A 44 -10.12 13.39 3.60
CA MET A 44 -10.21 11.97 3.93
C MET A 44 -10.91 11.15 2.85
N ALA A 45 -11.79 11.74 2.02
CA ALA A 45 -12.42 11.04 0.91
C ALA A 45 -11.41 10.74 -0.20
N SER A 46 -10.61 11.76 -0.55
CA SER A 46 -9.51 11.61 -1.50
C SER A 46 -8.44 10.65 -0.98
N GLU A 47 -8.08 10.74 0.30
CA GLU A 47 -7.08 9.84 0.90
C GLU A 47 -7.57 8.38 0.93
N LYS A 48 -8.85 8.16 1.24
CA LYS A 48 -9.46 6.83 1.16
C LYS A 48 -9.39 6.28 -0.26
N GLN A 49 -9.68 7.09 -1.28
CA GLN A 49 -9.61 6.65 -2.67
C GLN A 49 -8.16 6.32 -3.08
N ARG A 50 -7.20 7.19 -2.72
CA ARG A 50 -5.77 6.96 -2.97
C ARG A 50 -5.28 5.63 -2.40
N LEU A 51 -5.68 5.31 -1.17
CA LEU A 51 -5.30 4.05 -0.52
C LEU A 51 -5.94 2.83 -1.20
N LYS A 52 -7.19 2.93 -1.66
CA LYS A 52 -7.83 1.85 -2.44
C LYS A 52 -7.09 1.59 -3.75
N ASP A 53 -6.72 2.66 -4.45
CA ASP A 53 -5.97 2.56 -5.71
C ASP A 53 -4.58 1.94 -5.48
N GLN A 54 -3.93 2.32 -4.37
CA GLN A 54 -2.66 1.72 -3.95
C GLN A 54 -2.80 0.21 -3.68
N VAL A 55 -3.83 -0.21 -2.94
CA VAL A 55 -4.09 -1.64 -2.67
C VAL A 55 -4.32 -2.40 -3.97
N ALA A 56 -5.17 -1.89 -4.87
CA ALA A 56 -5.45 -2.54 -6.15
C ALA A 56 -4.19 -2.66 -7.03
N ASP A 57 -3.27 -1.69 -6.96
CA ASP A 57 -2.00 -1.78 -7.66
C ASP A 57 -1.08 -2.84 -7.06
N MET A 58 -0.98 -2.90 -5.72
CA MET A 58 -0.19 -3.92 -5.05
C MET A 58 -0.73 -5.33 -5.32
N ASP A 59 -2.06 -5.51 -5.32
CA ASP A 59 -2.70 -6.79 -5.66
C ASP A 59 -2.28 -7.27 -7.05
N ARG A 60 -2.31 -6.39 -8.06
CA ARG A 60 -1.87 -6.73 -9.43
C ARG A 60 -0.39 -7.12 -9.48
N ARG A 61 0.48 -6.41 -8.75
CA ARG A 61 1.93 -6.69 -8.74
C ARG A 61 2.26 -7.99 -8.01
N ILE A 62 1.61 -8.23 -6.87
CA ILE A 62 1.73 -9.47 -6.10
C ILE A 62 1.32 -10.66 -6.96
N ALA A 63 0.14 -10.62 -7.57
CA ALA A 63 -0.35 -11.71 -8.43
C ALA A 63 0.61 -12.03 -9.59
N ARG A 64 1.20 -10.99 -10.22
CA ARG A 64 2.20 -11.19 -11.28
C ARG A 64 3.49 -11.84 -10.78
N LEU A 65 3.97 -11.44 -9.61
CA LEU A 65 5.20 -11.99 -9.03
C LEU A 65 5.01 -13.42 -8.52
N GLU A 66 3.85 -13.71 -7.91
CA GLU A 66 3.49 -15.06 -7.48
C GLU A 66 3.42 -16.01 -8.68
N ALA A 67 2.70 -15.62 -9.74
CA ALA A 67 2.64 -16.40 -10.98
C ALA A 67 4.02 -16.60 -11.64
N ALA A 68 4.94 -15.65 -11.49
CA ALA A 68 6.29 -15.75 -12.04
C ALA A 68 7.28 -16.54 -11.15
N GLY A 69 6.90 -16.88 -9.92
CA GLY A 69 7.67 -17.71 -8.99
C GLY A 69 7.19 -19.17 -8.92
N GLU A 70 5.96 -19.44 -9.38
CA GLU A 70 5.39 -20.79 -9.51
C GLU A 70 5.76 -21.50 -10.83
N ALA A 71 6.46 -20.81 -11.74
CA ALA A 71 6.85 -21.30 -13.07
C ALA A 71 8.28 -21.86 -13.15
#